data_AF-A0A842VW16-F1
#
_entry.id   AF-A0A842VW16-F1
#
_cell.length_a   1.000
_cell.length_b   1.000
_cell.length_c   1.000
_cell.angle_alpha   90.00
_cell.angle_beta   90.00
_cell.angle_gamma   90.00
#
_symmetry.space_group_name_H-M   'P 1'
#
loop_
_entity.id
_entity.type
_entity.pdbx_description
1 polymer ?
#
loop_
_entity_poly.entity_id
_entity_poly.type
_entity_poly.pdbx_seq_one_letter_code
_entity_poly.pdbx_strand_id
1 'polypeptide(L)'
;QEKAKAALTELFSETRNEETPIVVERIVNDIDEIVRLVRFPGWQNTKAGEREVQKALRKVIYVKYKIKDQDLFDKAYGYIREYY
;
A
#
# COMPACT_ATOMS: atom_id res chain seq x y z
N GLN A 1 -10.81 -0.66 -8.13
CA GLN A 1 -9.37 -0.37 -8.21
C GLN A 1 -9.08 1.12 -8.14
N GLU A 2 -9.72 1.99 -8.95
CA GLU A 2 -9.57 3.45 -8.82
C GLU A 2 -9.81 3.98 -7.39
N LYS A 3 -10.82 3.43 -6.69
CA LYS A 3 -11.09 3.75 -5.28
C LYS A 3 -9.92 3.42 -4.34
N ALA A 4 -9.25 2.29 -4.57
CA ALA A 4 -8.11 1.86 -3.76
C ALA A 4 -6.92 2.79 -3.96
N LYS A 5 -6.66 3.17 -5.22
CA LYS A 5 -5.61 4.10 -5.59
C LYS A 5 -5.86 5.48 -5.01
N ALA A 6 -7.09 5.99 -5.10
CA ALA A 6 -7.50 7.27 -4.52
C ALA A 6 -7.34 7.29 -2.99
N ALA A 7 -7.80 6.26 -2.28
CA ALA A 7 -7.66 6.16 -0.83
C ALA A 7 -6.20 6.14 -0.37
N LEU A 8 -5.32 5.44 -1.11
CA LEU A 8 -3.89 5.47 -0.85
C LEU A 8 -3.31 6.88 -1.10
N THR A 9 -3.69 7.55 -2.18
CA THR A 9 -3.22 8.93 -2.45
C THR A 9 -3.59 9.88 -1.33
N GLU A 10 -4.82 9.84 -0.83
CA GLU A 10 -5.28 10.67 0.28
C GLU A 10 -4.46 10.39 1.55
N LEU A 11 -4.35 9.13 1.95
CA LEU A 11 -3.58 8.69 3.12
C LEU A 11 -2.11 9.17 3.10
N PHE A 12 -1.42 8.97 1.98
CA PHE A 12 -0.01 9.34 1.86
C PHE A 12 0.20 10.86 1.70
N SER A 13 -0.83 11.61 1.27
CA SER A 13 -0.79 13.07 1.23
C SER A 13 -0.87 13.69 2.61
N GLU A 14 -1.63 13.09 3.54
CA GLU A 14 -1.77 13.56 4.92
C GLU A 14 -0.53 13.28 5.79
N THR A 15 0.27 12.27 5.42
CA THR A 15 1.33 11.73 6.30
C THR A 15 2.71 12.38 6.08
N ARG A 16 2.90 13.27 5.09
CA ARG A 16 4.23 13.86 4.80
C ARG A 16 4.24 15.39 4.89
N ASN A 17 5.19 15.90 5.68
CA ASN A 17 5.61 17.31 5.67
C ASN A 17 6.55 17.57 4.48
N GLU A 18 6.13 18.50 3.62
CA GLU A 18 6.90 19.34 2.68
C GLU A 18 7.76 18.70 1.56
N GLU A 19 8.18 17.44 1.63
CA GLU A 19 8.94 16.79 0.54
C GLU A 19 8.03 16.15 -0.53
N THR A 20 7.47 17.05 -1.34
CA THR A 20 7.06 16.95 -2.75
C THR A 20 5.93 15.95 -3.11
N PRO A 21 4.79 16.43 -3.67
CA PRO A 21 3.67 15.61 -4.18
C PRO A 21 4.06 14.46 -5.11
N ILE A 22 5.16 14.61 -5.85
CA ILE A 22 5.71 13.60 -6.76
C ILE A 22 6.03 12.28 -6.03
N VAL A 23 6.39 12.33 -4.75
CA VAL A 23 6.72 11.12 -4.00
C VAL A 23 5.47 10.32 -3.65
N VAL A 24 4.35 10.99 -3.37
CA VAL A 24 3.06 10.33 -3.06
C VAL A 24 2.59 9.49 -4.23
N GLU A 25 2.52 10.09 -5.43
CA GLU A 25 2.06 9.40 -6.62
C GLU A 25 2.93 8.17 -6.94
N ARG A 26 4.25 8.28 -6.78
CA ARG A 26 5.19 7.17 -6.97
C ARG A 26 4.95 6.04 -5.98
N ILE A 27 4.76 6.34 -4.69
CA ILE A 27 4.48 5.32 -3.66
C ILE A 27 3.19 4.58 -3.99
N VAL A 28 2.13 5.32 -4.32
CA VAL A 28 0.81 4.74 -4.63
C VAL A 28 0.90 3.84 -5.87
N ASN A 29 1.60 4.27 -6.91
CA ASN A 29 1.81 3.47 -8.12
C ASN A 29 2.61 2.19 -7.84
N ASP A 30 3.68 2.28 -7.06
CA ASP A 30 4.48 1.11 -6.66
C ASP A 30 3.67 0.11 -5.83
N ILE A 31 2.80 0.61 -4.94
CA ILE A 31 1.91 -0.23 -4.14
C ILE A 31 0.87 -0.92 -5.03
N ASP A 32 0.20 -0.18 -5.93
CA ASP A 32 -0.77 -0.75 -6.87
C ASP A 32 -0.13 -1.84 -7.74
N GLU A 33 1.06 -1.58 -8.28
CA GLU A 33 1.79 -2.55 -9.10
C GLU A 33 2.15 -3.81 -8.31
N ILE A 34 2.79 -3.67 -7.14
CA ILE A 34 3.22 -4.85 -6.38
C ILE A 34 2.03 -5.67 -5.89
N VAL A 35 0.95 -5.03 -5.45
CA VAL A 35 -0.26 -5.72 -4.99
C VAL A 35 -0.91 -6.48 -6.13
N ARG A 36 -0.97 -5.90 -7.34
CA ARG A 36 -1.47 -6.60 -8.53
C ARG A 36 -0.65 -7.83 -8.90
N LEU A 37 0.66 -7.78 -8.70
CA LEU A 37 1.55 -8.91 -8.99
C LEU A 37 1.40 -10.06 -7.99
N VAL A 38 1.17 -9.77 -6.71
CA VAL A 38 1.11 -10.80 -5.65
C VAL A 38 -0.29 -11.30 -5.33
N ARG A 39 -1.34 -10.54 -5.64
CA ARG A 39 -2.72 -10.94 -5.33
C ARG A 39 -3.22 -12.05 -6.26
N PHE A 40 -4.12 -12.86 -5.74
CA PHE A 40 -4.84 -13.90 -6.49
C PHE A 40 -6.30 -13.96 -6.01
N PRO A 41 -7.24 -14.55 -6.77
CA PRO A 41 -8.63 -14.62 -6.36
C PRO A 41 -8.81 -15.25 -4.95
N GLY A 42 -9.45 -14.52 -4.04
CA GLY A 42 -9.71 -14.99 -2.67
C GLY A 42 -8.51 -14.93 -1.72
N TRP A 43 -7.43 -14.23 -2.09
CA TRP A 43 -6.24 -14.07 -1.24
C TRP A 43 -6.58 -13.56 0.17
N GLN A 44 -7.59 -12.69 0.31
CA GLN A 44 -8.06 -12.10 1.57
C GLN A 44 -8.63 -13.13 2.55
N ASN A 45 -8.95 -14.34 2.07
CA ASN A 45 -9.55 -15.41 2.87
C ASN A 45 -8.51 -16.43 3.34
N THR A 46 -7.23 -16.22 3.00
CA THR A 46 -6.16 -17.16 3.33
C THR A 46 -5.04 -16.47 4.09
N LYS A 47 -4.53 -17.12 5.15
CA LYS A 47 -3.38 -16.61 5.91
C LYS A 47 -2.14 -16.45 5.03
N ALA A 48 -1.98 -17.32 4.02
CA ALA A 48 -0.87 -17.25 3.08
C ALA A 48 -0.97 -16.02 2.17
N GLY A 49 -2.13 -15.79 1.56
CA GLY A 49 -2.37 -14.62 0.71
C GLY A 49 -2.21 -13.30 1.45
N GLU A 50 -2.82 -13.19 2.64
CA GLU A 50 -2.65 -12.02 3.51
C GLU A 50 -1.17 -11.75 3.81
N ARG A 51 -0.41 -12.79 4.16
CA ARG A 51 1.01 -12.67 4.50
C ARG A 51 1.85 -12.24 3.30
N GLU A 52 1.57 -12.73 2.09
CA GLU A 52 2.29 -12.33 0.89
C GLU A 52 2.02 -10.86 0.53
N VAL A 53 0.78 -10.40 0.63
CA VAL A 53 0.42 -8.99 0.41
C VAL A 53 1.07 -8.08 1.46
N GLN A 54 1.05 -8.45 2.73
CA GLN A 54 1.72 -7.68 3.79
C GLN A 54 3.24 -7.59 3.58
N LYS A 55 3.91 -8.69 3.18
CA LYS A 55 5.34 -8.68 2.86
C LYS A 55 5.65 -7.75 1.69
N ALA A 56 4.86 -7.82 0.63
CA ALA A 56 4.99 -6.97 -0.55
C ALA A 56 4.86 -5.49 -0.18
N LEU A 57 3.80 -5.15 0.56
CA LEU A 57 3.56 -3.79 1.05
C LEU A 57 4.72 -3.29 1.91
N ARG A 58 5.24 -4.13 2.81
CA ARG A 58 6.35 -3.78 3.71
C ARG A 58 7.63 -3.49 2.94
N LYS A 59 7.89 -4.25 1.86
CA LYS A 59 9.04 -4.01 0.98
C LYS A 59 8.96 -2.62 0.32
N VAL A 60 7.77 -2.18 -0.07
CA VAL A 60 7.60 -0.84 -0.65
C VAL A 60 7.73 0.24 0.43
N ILE A 61 6.87 0.22 1.45
CA ILE A 61 6.80 1.31 2.43
C ILE A 61 8.09 1.40 3.27
N TYR A 62 8.57 0.29 3.83
CA TYR A 62 9.64 0.32 4.84
C TYR A 62 11.03 0.23 4.22
N VAL A 63 11.18 -0.48 3.10
CA VAL A 63 12.50 -0.73 2.48
C VAL A 63 12.78 0.26 1.36
N LYS A 64 11.88 0.36 0.36
CA LYS A 64 12.07 1.26 -0.79
C LYS A 64 11.96 2.72 -0.37
N TYR A 65 10.90 3.08 0.36
CA TYR A 65 10.63 4.46 0.75
C TYR A 65 11.08 4.84 2.15
N LYS A 66 11.55 3.86 2.94
CA LYS A 66 12.07 4.07 4.31
C LYS A 66 11.07 4.75 5.26
N ILE A 67 9.77 4.63 4.99
CA ILE A 67 8.71 5.16 5.85
C ILE A 67 8.44 4.12 6.94
N LYS A 68 8.93 4.37 8.14
CA LYS A 68 8.76 3.46 9.29
C LYS A 68 7.62 3.94 10.18
N ASP A 69 6.41 3.91 9.62
CA ASP A 69 5.18 4.23 10.31
C ASP A 69 4.26 3.00 10.30
N GLN A 70 3.89 2.53 11.48
CA GLN A 70 3.05 1.34 11.64
C GLN A 70 1.58 1.67 11.39
N ASP A 71 1.08 2.83 11.81
CA ASP A 71 -0.30 3.25 11.60
C ASP A 71 -0.58 3.48 10.10
N LEU A 72 0.36 4.13 9.40
CA LEU A 72 0.30 4.27 7.94
C LEU A 72 0.27 2.92 7.23
N PHE A 73 1.11 1.98 7.67
CA PHE A 73 1.15 0.63 7.09
C PHE A 73 -0.18 -0.10 7.30
N ASP A 74 -0.74 -0.05 8.51
CA ASP A 74 -1.98 -0.73 8.84
C ASP A 74 -3.17 -0.14 8.07
N LYS A 75 -3.23 1.19 7.93
CA LYS A 75 -4.22 1.88 7.08
C LYS A 75 -4.09 1.49 5.61
N ALA A 76 -2.87 1.53 5.06
CA ALA A 76 -2.63 1.13 3.67
C ALA A 76 -3.01 -0.32 3.41
N TYR A 77 -2.67 -1.24 4.33
CA TYR A 77 -3.07 -2.64 4.24
C TYR A 77 -4.60 -2.82 4.32
N GLY A 78 -5.27 -2.07 5.19
CA GLY A 78 -6.73 -2.05 5.30
C GLY A 78 -7.40 -1.71 3.96
N TYR A 79 -6.96 -0.62 3.31
CA TYR A 79 -7.47 -0.25 1.99
C TYR A 79 -7.17 -1.29 0.92
N ILE A 80 -5.98 -1.90 0.95
CA ILE A 80 -5.66 -2.98 0.02
C ILE A 80 -6.62 -4.15 0.19
N ARG A 81 -6.88 -4.58 1.44
CA ARG A 81 -7.79 -5.68 1.73
C ARG A 81 -9.23 -5.39 1.32
N GLU A 82 -9.69 -4.15 1.48
CA GLU A 82 -11.07 -3.76 1.17
C GLU A 82 -11.32 -3.64 -0.35
N TYR A 83 -10.33 -3.15 -1.10
CA TYR A 83 -10.57 -2.70 -2.48
C TYR A 83 -9.82 -3.46 -3.59
N TYR A 84 -8.91 -4.39 -3.26
CA TYR A 84 -8.20 -5.27 -4.21
C TYR A 84 -8.56 -6.73 -4.03
#